data_AF-A0A7D6CMR5-F1
#
_entry.id   AF-A0A7D6CMR5-F1
#
_cell.length_a   1.000
_cell.length_b   1.000
_cell.length_c   1.000
_cell.angle_alpha   90.00
_cell.angle_beta   90.00
_cell.angle_gamma   90.00
#
_symmetry.space_group_name_H-M   'P 1'
#
loop_
_entity.id
_entity.type
_entity.pdbx_description
1 polymer ?
#
loop_
_entity_poly.entity_id
_entity_poly.type
_entity_poly.pdbx_seq_one_letter_code
_entity_poly.pdbx_strand_id
1 'polypeptide(L)'
;MSTETQNDGDDLEDRVTNFLRRNFPQIQMHGGSAAIQDIDRESGEVSIALGGACSGCGISPMTIQAIKSRMVKEIPEIEKVNASTGGMEGGEAEMGGASPSFPGETVDDDGGDIDEGPEAPF
;
A
#
# COMPACT_ATOMS: atom_id res chain seq x y z
N MET A 1 -17.63 -42.52 -9.63
CA MET A 1 -17.96 -41.09 -9.82
C MET A 1 -16.97 -40.31 -8.98
N SER A 2 -16.16 -39.47 -9.64
CA SER A 2 -15.18 -38.50 -9.12
C SER A 2 -15.84 -37.58 -8.07
N THR A 3 -15.23 -37.01 -7.02
CA THR A 3 -13.90 -36.45 -6.75
C THR A 3 -13.74 -36.23 -5.22
N GLU A 4 -12.71 -36.78 -4.58
CA GLU A 4 -12.39 -36.57 -3.13
C GLU A 4 -11.18 -35.63 -2.92
N THR A 5 -11.08 -34.51 -3.65
CA THR A 5 -9.93 -33.57 -3.50
C THR A 5 -10.34 -32.10 -3.49
N GLN A 6 -11.61 -31.82 -3.17
CA GLN A 6 -12.15 -30.46 -3.04
C GLN A 6 -12.66 -30.31 -1.60
N ASN A 7 -11.78 -30.01 -0.65
CA ASN A 7 -12.26 -29.51 0.65
C ASN A 7 -11.21 -28.62 1.31
N ASP A 8 -9.96 -29.08 1.34
CA ASP A 8 -8.88 -28.30 1.93
C ASP A 8 -8.66 -26.98 1.16
N GLY A 9 -8.96 -26.97 -0.15
CA GLY A 9 -8.96 -25.84 -1.10
C GLY A 9 -9.61 -24.59 -0.52
N ASP A 10 -10.92 -24.73 -0.37
CA ASP A 10 -11.84 -23.74 0.15
C ASP A 10 -11.53 -23.37 1.60
N ASP A 11 -11.09 -24.32 2.45
CA ASP A 11 -10.79 -24.06 3.86
C ASP A 11 -9.74 -22.96 4.09
N LEU A 12 -8.64 -22.96 3.32
CA LEU A 12 -7.57 -21.97 3.50
C LEU A 12 -7.95 -20.61 2.89
N GLU A 13 -8.59 -20.61 1.71
CA GLU A 13 -9.12 -19.39 1.10
C GLU A 13 -10.16 -18.71 2.00
N ASP A 14 -11.07 -19.48 2.58
CA ASP A 14 -12.08 -19.00 3.50
C ASP A 14 -11.45 -18.43 4.78
N ARG A 15 -10.41 -19.07 5.32
CA ARG A 15 -9.67 -18.54 6.48
C ARG A 15 -8.99 -17.22 6.16
N VAL A 16 -8.30 -17.12 5.03
CA VAL A 16 -7.65 -15.88 4.59
C VAL A 16 -8.69 -14.78 4.38
N THR A 17 -9.82 -15.10 3.74
CA THR A 17 -10.93 -14.17 3.50
C THR A 17 -11.55 -13.69 4.82
N ASN A 18 -11.81 -14.61 5.75
CA ASN A 18 -12.35 -14.29 7.07
C ASN A 18 -11.37 -13.47 7.91
N PHE A 19 -10.07 -13.80 7.84
CA PHE A 19 -9.02 -13.02 8.48
C PHE A 19 -9.03 -11.57 7.99
N LEU A 20 -9.06 -11.34 6.68
CA LEU A 20 -9.07 -9.99 6.10
C LEU A 20 -10.34 -9.22 6.50
N ARG A 21 -11.50 -9.87 6.48
CA ARG A 21 -12.78 -9.26 6.92
C ARG A 21 -12.78 -8.88 8.40
N ARG A 22 -12.19 -9.71 9.26
CA ARG A 22 -12.23 -9.52 10.72
C ARG A 22 -11.14 -8.58 11.23
N ASN A 23 -9.94 -8.69 10.69
CA ASN A 23 -8.78 -7.90 11.12
C ASN A 23 -8.61 -6.58 10.36
N PHE A 24 -9.09 -6.50 9.12
CA PHE A 24 -8.97 -5.34 8.25
C PHE A 24 -10.29 -4.93 7.57
N PRO A 25 -11.42 -4.80 8.33
CA PRO A 25 -12.71 -4.41 7.76
C PRO A 25 -12.66 -3.03 7.07
N GLN A 26 -11.71 -2.19 7.48
CA GLN A 26 -11.45 -0.87 6.91
C GLN A 26 -11.20 -0.95 5.40
N ILE A 27 -10.53 -1.99 4.90
CA ILE A 27 -10.27 -2.13 3.45
C ILE A 27 -11.59 -2.04 2.67
N GLN A 28 -12.60 -2.80 3.08
CA GLN A 28 -13.92 -2.78 2.43
C GLN A 28 -14.72 -1.51 2.76
N MET A 29 -14.64 -0.99 3.99
CA MET A 29 -15.34 0.23 4.39
C MET A 29 -14.90 1.47 3.59
N HIS A 30 -13.63 1.51 3.18
CA HIS A 30 -13.08 2.56 2.33
C HIS A 30 -13.27 2.30 0.82
N GLY A 31 -14.06 1.28 0.44
CA GLY A 31 -14.30 0.92 -0.96
C GLY A 31 -13.17 0.11 -1.61
N GLY A 32 -12.24 -0.41 -0.81
CA GLY A 32 -11.21 -1.35 -1.21
C GLY A 32 -11.73 -2.79 -1.37
N SER A 33 -10.97 -3.61 -2.08
CA SER A 33 -11.19 -5.04 -2.30
C SER A 33 -9.90 -5.80 -2.04
N ALA A 34 -10.00 -6.98 -1.44
CA ALA A 34 -8.90 -7.92 -1.34
C ALA A 34 -9.31 -9.20 -2.09
N ALA A 35 -8.45 -9.66 -2.98
CA ALA A 35 -8.62 -10.88 -3.75
C ALA A 35 -7.41 -11.78 -3.51
N ILE A 36 -7.66 -13.07 -3.38
CA ILE A 36 -6.61 -14.09 -3.34
C ILE A 36 -6.24 -14.38 -4.79
N GLN A 37 -4.96 -14.28 -5.11
CA GLN A 37 -4.44 -14.50 -6.46
C GLN A 37 -3.92 -15.93 -6.61
N ASP A 38 -3.23 -16.42 -5.59
CA ASP A 38 -2.60 -17.73 -5.60
C ASP A 38 -2.35 -18.21 -4.16
N ILE A 39 -2.43 -19.53 -3.95
CA ILE A 39 -2.13 -20.20 -2.69
C ILE A 39 -1.31 -21.44 -2.99
N ASP A 40 -0.07 -21.44 -2.52
CA ASP A 40 0.80 -22.60 -2.51
C ASP A 40 0.84 -23.21 -1.10
N ARG A 41 0.34 -24.43 -0.99
CA ARG A 41 0.24 -25.18 0.28
C ARG A 41 1.48 -26.01 0.57
N GLU A 42 2.25 -26.32 -0.46
CA GLU A 42 3.47 -27.11 -0.31
C GLU A 42 4.57 -26.23 0.28
N SER A 43 4.62 -24.97 -0.13
CA SER A 43 5.56 -23.96 0.37
C SER A 43 4.97 -23.00 1.41
N GLY A 44 3.65 -23.03 1.64
CA GLY A 44 2.98 -22.13 2.57
C GLY A 44 2.98 -20.66 2.11
N GLU A 45 3.06 -20.41 0.80
CA GLU A 45 3.05 -19.07 0.22
C GLU A 45 1.63 -18.65 -0.20
N VAL A 46 1.17 -17.48 0.24
CA VAL A 46 -0.12 -16.91 -0.15
C VAL A 46 0.08 -15.58 -0.85
N SER A 47 -0.50 -15.44 -2.04
CA SER A 47 -0.47 -14.21 -2.84
C SER A 47 -1.84 -13.54 -2.83
N ILE A 48 -1.91 -12.31 -2.34
CA ILE A 48 -3.12 -11.49 -2.33
C ILE A 48 -2.93 -10.22 -3.16
N ALA A 49 -3.96 -9.84 -3.90
CA ALA A 49 -4.08 -8.56 -4.54
C ALA A 49 -5.01 -7.68 -3.72
N LEU A 50 -4.51 -6.53 -3.29
CA LEU A 50 -5.30 -5.52 -2.63
C LEU A 50 -5.54 -4.37 -3.62
N GLY A 51 -6.81 -4.01 -3.84
CA GLY A 51 -7.23 -3.00 -4.81
C GLY A 51 -8.48 -2.25 -4.37
N GLY A 52 -9.13 -1.52 -5.28
CA GLY A 52 -10.45 -0.92 -5.09
C GLY A 52 -10.52 0.60 -5.24
N ALA A 53 -11.70 1.16 -4.96
CA ALA A 53 -12.17 2.49 -5.37
C ALA A 53 -11.40 3.68 -4.79
N CYS A 54 -10.49 3.43 -3.85
CA CYS A 54 -9.48 4.39 -3.47
C CYS A 54 -8.47 4.54 -4.63
N SER A 55 -8.89 5.18 -5.72
CA SER A 55 -8.04 5.70 -6.78
C SER A 55 -6.93 6.55 -6.16
N GLY A 56 -5.77 5.94 -5.88
CA GLY A 56 -4.62 6.59 -5.28
C GLY A 56 -4.42 6.42 -3.77
N CYS A 57 -5.27 5.71 -3.02
CA CYS A 57 -4.90 5.32 -1.66
C CYS A 57 -4.08 4.03 -1.76
N GLY A 58 -2.82 4.15 -2.19
CA GLY A 58 -1.85 3.08 -2.05
C GLY A 58 -1.92 2.60 -0.62
N ILE A 59 -2.41 1.38 -0.40
CA ILE A 59 -2.46 0.80 0.93
C ILE A 59 -1.06 0.94 1.50
N SER A 60 -0.96 1.58 2.67
CA SER A 60 0.35 1.97 3.17
C SER A 60 1.25 0.73 3.28
N PRO A 61 2.55 0.85 2.99
CA PRO A 61 3.49 -0.25 3.19
C PRO A 61 3.42 -0.84 4.61
N MET A 62 3.08 0.00 5.60
CA MET A 62 2.83 -0.43 6.98
C MET A 62 1.60 -1.33 7.11
N THR A 63 0.49 -1.00 6.46
CA THR A 63 -0.71 -1.84 6.44
C THR A 63 -0.40 -3.19 5.78
N ILE A 64 0.34 -3.18 4.67
CA ILE A 64 0.79 -4.42 4.01
C ILE A 64 1.62 -5.28 4.97
N GLN A 65 2.63 -4.71 5.62
CA GLN A 65 3.45 -5.42 6.61
C GLN A 65 2.64 -5.94 7.80
N ALA A 66 1.66 -5.17 8.27
CA ALA A 66 0.77 -5.60 9.33
C ALA A 66 -0.07 -6.81 8.91
N ILE A 67 -0.59 -6.83 7.68
CA ILE A 67 -1.30 -7.98 7.11
C ILE A 67 -0.38 -9.20 7.08
N LYS A 68 0.81 -9.07 6.49
CA LYS A 68 1.79 -10.18 6.40
C LYS A 68 2.11 -10.76 7.78
N SER A 69 2.43 -9.89 8.73
CA SER A 69 2.85 -10.31 10.09
C SER A 69 1.72 -10.92 10.91
N ARG A 70 0.48 -10.44 10.73
CA ARG A 70 -0.68 -10.96 11.46
C ARG A 70 -1.22 -12.24 10.83
N MET A 71 -1.18 -12.36 9.50
CA MET A 71 -1.67 -13.53 8.78
C MET A 71 -0.86 -14.78 9.12
N VAL A 72 0.48 -14.70 9.11
CA VAL A 72 1.37 -15.81 9.52
C VAL A 72 1.18 -16.18 11.00
N LYS A 73 0.79 -15.23 11.86
CA LYS A 73 0.52 -15.49 13.28
C LYS A 73 -0.83 -16.14 13.54
N GLU A 74 -1.85 -15.78 12.77
CA GLU A 74 -3.22 -16.27 12.96
C GLU A 74 -3.49 -17.56 12.20
N ILE A 75 -2.77 -17.77 11.09
CA ILE A 75 -2.86 -18.96 10.24
C ILE A 75 -1.45 -19.58 10.16
N PRO A 76 -1.09 -20.52 11.05
CA PRO A 76 0.25 -21.11 11.12
C PRO A 76 0.62 -21.97 9.90
N GLU A 77 -0.35 -22.26 9.03
CA GLU A 77 -0.15 -22.96 7.76
C GLU A 77 0.48 -22.06 6.68
N ILE A 78 0.52 -20.75 6.91
CA ILE A 78 1.09 -19.77 5.97
C ILE A 78 2.48 -19.37 6.49
N GLU A 79 3.51 -19.62 5.70
CA GLU A 79 4.89 -19.21 6.01
C GLU A 79 5.23 -17.84 5.42
N LYS A 80 4.65 -17.51 4.25
CA LYS A 80 4.97 -16.29 3.52
C LYS A 80 3.75 -15.69 2.83
N VAL A 81 3.66 -14.37 2.88
CA VAL A 81 2.54 -13.61 2.30
C VAL A 81 3.06 -12.58 1.32
N ASN A 82 2.66 -12.71 0.06
CA ASN A 82 2.90 -11.74 -1.00
C ASN A 82 1.65 -10.89 -1.17
N ALA A 83 1.79 -9.57 -1.03
CA ALA A 83 0.67 -8.64 -1.18
C ALA A 83 1.05 -7.62 -2.25
N SER A 84 0.24 -7.53 -3.30
CA SER A 84 0.41 -6.57 -4.37
C SER A 84 -0.69 -5.51 -4.29
N THR A 85 -0.31 -4.24 -4.36
CA THR A 85 -1.23 -3.11 -4.48
C THR A 85 -0.95 -2.40 -5.80
N GLY A 86 -1.98 -2.12 -6.58
CA GLY A 86 -1.87 -1.55 -7.94
C GLY A 86 -1.37 -0.10 -8.05
N GLY A 87 -0.53 0.35 -7.11
CA GLY A 87 0.08 1.68 -7.12
C GLY A 87 1.53 1.57 -6.68
N MET A 88 2.43 1.82 -7.65
CA MET A 88 3.85 2.17 -7.51
C MET A 88 4.60 1.47 -6.36
N GLU A 89 5.43 0.51 -6.74
CA GLU A 89 6.56 -0.01 -5.98
C GLU A 89 7.10 1.03 -4.99
N GLY A 90 6.85 0.79 -3.70
CA GLY A 90 7.54 1.48 -2.62
C GLY A 90 8.97 0.98 -2.57
N GLY A 91 9.78 1.52 -3.49
CA GLY A 91 11.23 1.45 -3.43
C GLY A 91 11.71 1.89 -2.06
N GLU A 92 12.42 0.99 -1.42
CA GLU A 92 13.37 1.23 -0.34
C GLU A 92 14.20 2.51 -0.56
N ALA A 93 14.53 3.13 0.57
CA ALA A 93 15.22 4.40 0.74
C ALA A 93 16.40 4.61 -0.21
N GLU A 94 16.56 5.83 -0.74
CA GLU A 94 17.83 6.59 -0.88
C GLU A 94 17.53 8.00 -1.42
N MET A 95 17.09 8.93 -0.55
CA MET A 95 17.39 10.36 -0.79
C MET A 95 18.41 10.81 0.25
N GLY A 96 19.58 10.20 0.15
CA GLY A 96 20.81 10.85 0.56
C GLY A 96 21.04 12.09 -0.31
N GLY A 97 21.32 13.20 0.34
CA GLY A 97 22.20 14.27 -0.16
C GLY A 97 21.89 14.87 -1.53
N ALA A 98 21.11 15.94 -1.56
CA ALA A 98 21.33 17.02 -2.52
C ALA A 98 21.29 18.35 -1.76
N SER A 99 22.47 18.81 -1.34
CA SER A 99 22.73 20.21 -0.99
C SER A 99 22.25 21.12 -2.13
N PRO A 100 21.51 22.22 -1.87
CA PRO A 100 21.29 23.22 -2.91
C PRO A 100 22.55 24.11 -3.01
N SER A 101 23.46 23.73 -3.90
CA SER A 101 24.49 24.63 -4.43
C SER A 101 24.43 24.47 -5.95
N PHE A 102 24.06 25.49 -6.73
CA PHE A 102 24.88 26.64 -7.18
C PHE A 102 24.02 27.38 -8.26
N PRO A 103 24.54 28.31 -9.09
CA PRO A 103 25.23 29.59 -8.84
C PRO A 103 24.62 30.74 -9.69
N GLY A 104 24.59 31.96 -9.14
CA GLY A 104 24.92 33.20 -9.88
C GLY A 104 24.09 33.67 -11.09
N GLU A 105 23.56 34.88 -10.94
CA GLU A 105 23.63 35.98 -11.94
C GLU A 105 22.61 35.99 -13.10
N THR A 106 21.60 36.86 -12.98
CA THR A 106 21.44 37.99 -13.89
C THR A 106 20.94 39.19 -13.08
N VAL A 107 21.78 40.21 -13.01
CA VAL A 107 21.41 41.58 -12.67
C VAL A 107 20.98 42.21 -13.98
N ASP A 108 19.71 42.60 -14.08
CA ASP A 108 19.25 43.60 -15.03
C ASP A 108 18.25 44.51 -14.31
N ASP A 109 18.77 45.70 -14.01
CA ASP A 109 18.10 46.93 -13.62
C ASP A 109 17.20 47.42 -14.78
N ASP A 110 15.90 47.53 -14.58
CA ASP A 110 15.08 48.51 -15.33
C ASP A 110 13.86 48.89 -14.49
N GLY A 111 13.75 50.19 -14.22
CA GLY A 111 12.86 50.76 -13.22
C GLY A 111 11.37 50.75 -13.59
N GLY A 112 10.54 50.82 -12.56
CA GLY A 112 9.12 51.07 -12.70
C GLY A 112 8.35 50.76 -11.41
N ASP A 113 8.05 51.83 -10.67
CA ASP A 113 6.81 51.97 -9.90
C ASP A 113 6.68 51.16 -8.60
N ILE A 114 7.13 51.81 -7.53
CA ILE A 114 6.57 51.71 -6.18
C ILE A 114 5.03 51.69 -6.21
N ASP A 115 4.41 50.51 -6.06
CA ASP A 115 2.98 50.41 -5.71
C ASP A 115 2.83 49.82 -4.30
N GLU A 116 2.39 50.73 -3.45
CA GLU A 116 2.18 50.70 -2.02
C GLU A 116 1.05 49.74 -1.62
N GLY A 117 1.42 48.59 -1.03
CA GLY A 117 0.48 47.69 -0.37
C GLY A 117 0.21 48.16 1.07
N PRO A 118 -1.05 48.35 1.50
CA PRO A 118 -1.35 48.96 2.79
C PRO A 118 -1.04 48.02 3.97
N GLU A 119 -0.25 48.49 4.93
CA GLU A 119 -0.15 47.89 6.26
C GLU A 119 -1.51 48.04 6.98
N ALA A 120 -2.09 46.92 7.40
CA ALA A 120 -3.30 46.91 8.22
C ALA A 120 -2.96 47.26 9.68
N PRO A 121 -3.65 48.24 10.30
CA PRO A 121 -3.60 48.42 11.75
C PRO A 121 -4.72 47.65 12.47
N PHE A 122 -4.45 47.40 13.76
CA PHE A 122 -5.26 46.85 14.87
C PHE A 122 -5.03 45.38 15.24
#